data_AF-A0A0K8QH16-F1
#
_entry.id   AF-A0A0K8QH16-F1
#
_cell.length_a   1.000
_cell.length_b   1.000
_cell.length_c   1.000
_cell.angle_alpha   90.00
_cell.angle_beta   90.00
_cell.angle_gamma   90.00
#
_symmetry.space_group_name_H-M   'P 1'
#
loop_
_entity.id
_entity.type
_entity.pdbx_description
1 polymer ?
#
loop_
_entity_poly.entity_id
_entity_poly.type
_entity_poly.pdbx_seq_one_letter_code
_entity_poly.pdbx_strand_id
1 'polypeptide(L)'
;MWSWGIAFVAHTWQVRTFGVEEEFLIVDPDNGSPVPLAGDIVRLHGAGPQGVAPPFGPTLAIELQQEQIEVITSPHSSLSALGAEIRAGRSYADSLARRAGARIAALATSPLAIAPHATNTERYDASWKSSL
;
A
#
# COMPACT_ATOMS: atom_id res chain seq x y z
N MET A 1 45.02 -33.93 32.34
CA MET A 1 44.99 -32.97 31.22
C MET A 1 43.53 -32.81 30.83
N TRP A 2 42.87 -31.73 31.27
CA TRP A 2 41.45 -31.48 30.97
C TRP A 2 41.33 -30.13 30.26
N SER A 3 40.83 -30.15 29.02
CA SER A 3 40.66 -28.98 28.17
C SER A 3 39.25 -28.43 28.33
N TRP A 4 39.13 -27.17 28.72
CA TRP A 4 37.86 -26.43 28.72
C TRP A 4 37.69 -25.74 27.36
N GLY A 5 36.71 -26.17 26.57
CA GLY A 5 36.32 -25.47 25.34
C GLY A 5 35.37 -24.32 25.69
N ILE A 6 35.80 -23.09 25.47
CA ILE A 6 34.90 -21.92 25.48
C ILE A 6 34.09 -21.97 24.17
N ALA A 7 32.81 -22.30 24.27
CA ALA A 7 31.89 -22.13 23.16
C ALA A 7 31.50 -20.65 23.06
N PHE A 8 32.01 -19.94 22.05
CA PHE A 8 31.45 -18.65 21.66
C PHE A 8 30.09 -18.89 21.01
N VAL A 9 29.02 -18.58 21.73
CA VAL A 9 27.71 -18.35 21.10
C VAL A 9 27.85 -17.06 20.31
N ALA A 10 28.01 -17.17 19.00
CA ALA A 10 27.87 -16.02 18.12
C ALA A 10 26.41 -15.54 18.22
N HIS A 11 26.19 -14.46 18.97
CA HIS A 11 24.92 -13.74 18.94
C HIS A 11 24.87 -13.05 17.57
N THR A 12 24.36 -13.74 16.56
CA THR A 12 24.05 -13.11 15.27
C THR A 12 22.94 -12.11 15.55
N TRP A 13 23.29 -10.84 15.72
CA TRP A 13 22.31 -9.77 15.81
C TRP A 13 21.48 -9.82 14.52
N GLN A 14 20.25 -10.31 14.61
CA GLN A 14 19.28 -10.21 13.53
C GLN A 14 19.12 -8.73 13.19
N VAL A 15 19.45 -8.37 11.95
CA VAL A 15 19.30 -7.00 11.46
C VAL A 15 17.81 -6.67 11.47
N ARG A 16 17.43 -5.58 12.15
CA ARG A 16 16.03 -5.12 12.14
C ARG A 16 15.61 -4.76 10.72
N THR A 17 14.42 -5.19 10.34
CA THR A 17 13.79 -4.81 9.06
C THR A 17 12.72 -3.75 9.28
N PHE A 18 12.37 -3.03 8.22
CA PHE A 18 11.35 -1.99 8.21
C PHE A 18 10.70 -1.87 6.83
N GLY A 19 9.42 -1.51 6.81
CA GLY A 19 8.63 -1.25 5.61
C GLY A 19 7.87 0.08 5.73
N VAL A 20 7.26 0.51 4.64
CA VAL A 20 6.42 1.71 4.54
C VAL A 20 5.09 1.35 3.89
N GLU A 21 4.06 2.04 4.36
CA GLU A 21 2.73 2.10 3.77
C GLU A 21 2.55 3.52 3.20
N GLU A 22 2.13 3.62 1.94
CA GLU A 22 1.85 4.89 1.27
C GLU A 22 0.39 4.95 0.82
N GLU A 23 -0.32 6.00 1.23
CA GLU A 23 -1.68 6.27 0.75
C GLU A 23 -1.66 7.32 -0.37
N PHE A 24 -2.50 7.09 -1.38
CA PHE A 24 -2.68 8.00 -2.51
C PHE A 24 -4.15 8.31 -2.74
N LEU A 25 -4.41 9.54 -3.18
CA LEU A 25 -5.71 9.92 -3.71
C LEU A 25 -5.82 9.46 -5.15
N ILE A 26 -6.95 8.86 -5.53
CA ILE A 26 -7.26 8.48 -6.90
C ILE A 26 -8.00 9.65 -7.52
N VAL A 27 -7.49 10.16 -8.63
CA VAL A 27 -7.98 11.40 -9.25
C VAL A 27 -8.27 11.23 -10.73
N ASP A 28 -9.28 11.96 -11.20
CA ASP A 28 -9.54 12.21 -12.60
C ASP A 28 -8.33 12.91 -13.25
N PRO A 29 -7.79 12.39 -14.37
CA PRO A 29 -6.59 12.95 -15.00
C PRO A 29 -6.79 14.34 -15.61
N ASP A 30 -8.02 14.71 -15.97
CA ASP A 30 -8.32 15.93 -16.72
C ASP A 30 -8.62 17.10 -15.79
N ASN A 31 -9.29 16.84 -14.66
CA ASN A 31 -9.73 17.90 -13.73
C ASN A 31 -9.18 17.75 -12.30
N GLY A 32 -8.53 16.63 -11.97
CA GLY A 32 -7.93 16.39 -10.66
C GLY A 32 -8.93 16.09 -9.54
N SER A 33 -10.23 15.92 -9.85
CA SER A 33 -11.25 15.57 -8.86
C SER A 33 -11.00 14.17 -8.33
N PRO A 34 -11.14 13.92 -7.02
CA PRO A 34 -11.02 12.57 -6.49
C PRO A 34 -12.15 11.68 -7.01
N VAL A 35 -11.85 10.41 -7.30
CA VAL A 35 -12.80 9.44 -7.88
C VAL A 35 -12.81 8.10 -7.12
N PRO A 36 -13.99 7.50 -6.85
CA PRO A 36 -14.13 6.33 -5.98
C PRO A 36 -13.78 5.01 -6.69
N LEU A 37 -12.53 4.84 -7.14
CA LEU A 37 -12.11 3.70 -7.97
C LEU A 37 -11.17 2.70 -7.26
N ALA A 38 -11.00 2.79 -5.94
CA ALA A 38 -10.09 1.91 -5.20
C ALA A 38 -10.41 0.41 -5.41
N GLY A 39 -11.69 0.05 -5.34
CA GLY A 39 -12.13 -1.34 -5.55
C GLY A 39 -11.85 -1.86 -6.96
N ASP A 40 -11.92 -1.00 -7.97
CA ASP A 40 -11.60 -1.36 -9.36
C ASP A 40 -10.10 -1.59 -9.54
N ILE A 41 -9.28 -0.71 -8.94
CA ILE A 41 -7.82 -0.84 -8.96
C ILE A 41 -7.37 -2.12 -8.26
N VAL A 42 -7.90 -2.44 -7.07
CA VAL A 42 -7.59 -3.68 -6.34
C VAL A 42 -8.05 -4.92 -7.12
N ARG A 43 -9.20 -4.87 -7.78
CA ARG A 43 -9.64 -5.96 -8.66
C ARG A 43 -8.70 -6.16 -9.84
N LEU A 44 -8.18 -5.08 -10.45
CA LEU A 44 -7.18 -5.16 -11.52
C LEU A 44 -5.82 -5.67 -11.04
N HIS A 45 -5.47 -5.43 -9.77
CA HIS A 45 -4.30 -6.01 -9.11
C HIS A 45 -4.45 -7.53 -8.97
N GLY A 46 -5.59 -7.99 -8.43
CA GLY A 46 -5.90 -9.42 -8.30
C GLY A 46 -6.08 -10.15 -9.63
N ALA A 47 -6.58 -9.48 -10.68
CA ALA A 47 -6.82 -10.08 -12.01
C ALA A 47 -5.55 -10.25 -12.88
N GLY A 48 -4.35 -10.05 -12.34
CA GLY A 48 -3.10 -10.42 -13.02
C GLY A 48 -3.05 -11.92 -13.35
N PRO A 49 -2.12 -12.37 -14.23
CA PRO A 49 -2.10 -13.73 -14.80
C PRO A 49 -2.04 -14.91 -13.81
N GLN A 50 -2.03 -14.67 -12.50
CA GLN A 50 -2.01 -15.69 -11.47
C GLN A 50 -3.08 -15.54 -10.38
N GLY A 51 -3.93 -14.50 -10.35
CA GLY A 51 -4.97 -14.40 -9.30
C GLY A 51 -4.46 -14.23 -7.85
N VAL A 52 -3.13 -14.25 -7.66
CA VAL A 52 -2.42 -14.25 -6.39
C VAL A 52 -1.56 -12.99 -6.38
N ALA A 53 -1.68 -12.19 -5.30
CA ALA A 53 -0.78 -11.06 -5.08
C ALA A 53 0.66 -11.58 -5.24
N PRO A 54 1.51 -10.90 -6.04
CA PRO A 54 2.83 -11.42 -6.35
C PRO A 54 3.56 -11.71 -5.02
N PRO A 55 4.21 -12.88 -4.86
CA PRO A 55 4.91 -13.22 -3.62
C PRO A 55 6.06 -12.24 -3.32
N PHE A 56 6.44 -11.44 -4.32
CA PHE A 56 7.44 -10.40 -4.26
C PHE A 56 6.88 -9.15 -4.97
N GLY A 57 6.67 -8.08 -4.21
CA GLY A 57 6.20 -6.80 -4.73
C GLY A 57 5.22 -6.11 -3.77
N PRO A 58 4.90 -4.84 -4.03
CA PRO A 58 4.05 -4.08 -3.15
C PRO A 58 2.61 -4.60 -3.20
N THR A 59 1.99 -4.71 -2.04
CA THR A 59 0.57 -5.06 -1.90
C THR A 59 -0.27 -3.80 -2.06
N LEU A 60 -1.40 -3.90 -2.76
CA LEU A 60 -2.38 -2.82 -2.85
C LEU A 60 -3.63 -3.15 -2.04
N ALA A 61 -4.10 -2.19 -1.26
CA ALA A 61 -5.31 -2.32 -0.44
C ALA A 61 -6.24 -1.11 -0.60
N ILE A 62 -7.54 -1.34 -0.36
CA ILE A 62 -8.54 -0.29 -0.22
C ILE A 62 -8.40 0.34 1.18
N GLU A 63 -8.70 1.64 1.31
CA GLU A 63 -8.70 2.33 2.60
C GLU A 63 -10.11 2.79 3.00
N LEU A 64 -10.25 3.57 4.08
CA LEU A 64 -11.52 4.08 4.58
C LEU A 64 -12.39 4.76 3.51
N GLN A 65 -11.77 5.46 2.56
CA GLN A 65 -12.45 6.13 1.45
C GLN A 65 -12.17 5.41 0.13
N GLN A 66 -13.19 5.29 -0.72
CA GLN A 66 -13.08 4.66 -2.03
C GLN A 66 -12.23 5.48 -3.01
N GLU A 67 -11.98 6.75 -2.68
CA GLU A 67 -11.07 7.66 -3.38
C GLU A 67 -9.60 7.45 -3.00
N GLN A 68 -9.28 6.54 -2.07
CA GLN A 68 -7.92 6.28 -1.62
C GLN A 68 -7.46 4.86 -1.94
N ILE A 69 -6.18 4.72 -2.29
CA ILE A 69 -5.50 3.43 -2.44
C ILE A 69 -4.22 3.42 -1.61
N GLU A 70 -3.98 2.31 -0.92
CA GLU A 70 -2.78 2.07 -0.14
C GLU A 70 -1.80 1.17 -0.91
N VAL A 71 -0.51 1.48 -0.83
CA VAL A 71 0.61 0.68 -1.34
C VAL A 71 1.53 0.30 -0.19
N ILE A 72 1.67 -1.00 0.05
CA ILE A 72 2.37 -1.57 1.20
C ILE A 72 3.64 -2.28 0.72
N THR A 73 4.81 -1.83 1.17
CA THR A 73 6.09 -2.47 0.82
C THR A 73 6.37 -3.72 1.65
N SER A 74 7.20 -4.62 1.12
CA SER A 74 7.81 -5.67 1.93
C SER A 74 8.77 -5.10 2.99
N PRO A 75 9.02 -5.80 4.11
CA PRO A 75 10.07 -5.40 5.06
C PRO A 75 11.48 -5.49 4.44
N HIS A 76 12.28 -4.44 4.57
CA HIS A 76 13.67 -4.37 4.09
C HIS A 76 14.66 -4.17 5.22
N SER A 77 15.90 -4.64 5.03
CA SER A 77 17.04 -4.36 5.91
C SER A 77 17.87 -3.15 5.46
N SER A 78 17.53 -2.51 4.32
CA SER A 78 18.23 -1.35 3.79
C SER A 78 17.30 -0.31 3.16
N LEU A 79 17.67 0.97 3.29
CA LEU A 79 16.93 2.08 2.69
C LEU A 79 16.94 2.04 1.15
N SER A 80 18.02 1.53 0.55
CA SER A 80 18.12 1.44 -0.92
C SER A 80 17.11 0.46 -1.50
N ALA A 81 16.95 -0.71 -0.86
CA ALA A 81 15.99 -1.72 -1.29
C ALA A 81 14.56 -1.21 -1.08
N LEU A 82 14.26 -0.63 0.08
CA LEU A 82 12.97 0.02 0.35
C LEU A 82 12.65 1.11 -0.68
N GLY A 83 13.59 2.02 -0.94
CA GLY A 83 13.40 3.10 -1.90
C GLY A 83 13.16 2.62 -3.32
N ALA A 84 13.71 1.46 -3.71
CA ALA A 84 13.43 0.84 -4.99
C ALA A 84 11.99 0.30 -5.04
N GLU A 85 11.52 -0.37 -3.99
CA GLU A 85 10.15 -0.89 -3.93
C GLU A 85 9.11 0.24 -3.88
N ILE A 86 9.35 1.31 -3.12
CA ILE A 86 8.48 2.50 -3.08
C ILE A 86 8.25 3.05 -4.51
N ARG A 87 9.32 3.23 -5.28
CA ARG A 87 9.20 3.73 -6.67
C ARG A 87 8.45 2.74 -7.56
N ALA A 88 8.74 1.45 -7.43
CA ALA A 88 8.06 0.41 -8.19
C ALA A 88 6.56 0.34 -7.85
N GLY A 89 6.21 0.46 -6.57
CA GLY A 89 4.83 0.47 -6.08
C GLY A 89 4.04 1.66 -6.59
N ARG A 90 4.61 2.87 -6.52
CA ARG A 90 4.00 4.07 -7.11
C ARG A 90 3.73 3.90 -8.62
N SER A 91 4.73 3.44 -9.38
CA SER A 91 4.55 3.21 -10.83
C SER A 91 3.52 2.14 -11.13
N TYR A 92 3.49 1.07 -10.34
CA TYR A 92 2.55 -0.03 -10.53
C TYR A 92 1.12 0.38 -10.19
N ALA A 93 0.90 1.04 -9.05
CA ALA A 93 -0.39 1.57 -8.66
C ALA A 93 -0.93 2.58 -9.68
N ASP A 94 -0.11 3.52 -10.17
CA ASP A 94 -0.53 4.46 -11.23
C ASP A 94 -0.89 3.72 -12.52
N SER A 95 -0.17 2.64 -12.87
CA SER A 95 -0.47 1.84 -14.06
C SER A 95 -1.85 1.17 -13.99
N LEU A 96 -2.25 0.71 -12.79
CA LEU A 96 -3.57 0.14 -12.55
C LEU A 96 -4.65 1.23 -12.54
N ALA A 97 -4.39 2.37 -11.89
CA ALA A 97 -5.29 3.51 -11.91
C ALA A 97 -5.56 3.97 -13.36
N ARG A 98 -4.52 4.03 -14.20
CA ARG A 98 -4.66 4.39 -15.63
C ARG A 98 -5.54 3.41 -16.40
N ARG A 99 -5.42 2.11 -16.11
CA ARG A 99 -6.30 1.08 -16.71
C ARG A 99 -7.76 1.25 -16.28
N ALA A 100 -7.99 1.79 -15.08
CA ALA A 100 -9.31 2.16 -14.57
C ALA A 100 -9.78 3.57 -15.00
N GLY A 101 -8.99 4.31 -15.80
CA GLY A 101 -9.33 5.65 -16.27
C GLY A 101 -8.95 6.80 -15.33
N ALA A 102 -8.10 6.55 -14.34
CA ALA A 102 -7.69 7.54 -13.33
C ALA A 102 -6.15 7.66 -13.21
N ARG A 103 -5.70 8.50 -12.27
CA ARG A 103 -4.31 8.61 -11.81
C ARG A 103 -4.25 8.51 -10.29
N ILE A 104 -3.07 8.23 -9.75
CA ILE A 104 -2.83 8.41 -8.31
C ILE A 104 -2.09 9.74 -8.05
N ALA A 105 -2.37 10.36 -6.90
CA ALA A 105 -1.71 11.56 -6.41
C ALA A 105 -1.25 11.38 -4.96
N ALA A 106 0.02 11.67 -4.69
CA ALA A 106 0.63 11.60 -3.36
C ALA A 106 0.26 12.86 -2.55
N LEU A 107 -1.00 12.94 -2.12
CA LEU A 107 -1.55 14.07 -1.38
C LEU A 107 -2.13 13.58 -0.06
N ALA A 108 -1.81 14.28 1.03
CA ALA A 108 -2.36 13.97 2.35
C ALA A 108 -3.85 14.32 2.49
N THR A 109 -4.35 15.22 1.65
CA THR A 109 -5.76 15.62 1.61
C THR A 109 -6.15 16.10 0.22
N SER A 110 -7.44 16.03 -0.12
CA SER A 110 -7.95 16.56 -1.38
C SER A 110 -7.82 18.09 -1.40
N PRO A 111 -7.24 18.68 -2.45
CA PRO A 111 -7.20 20.13 -2.63
C PRO A 111 -8.55 20.69 -3.11
N LEU A 112 -9.47 19.82 -3.52
CA LEU A 112 -10.82 20.15 -3.97
C LEU A 112 -11.85 19.73 -2.94
N ALA A 113 -12.91 20.52 -2.80
CA ALA A 113 -14.05 20.16 -1.97
C ALA A 113 -14.72 18.88 -2.53
N ILE A 114 -14.93 17.90 -1.65
CA ILE A 114 -15.57 16.63 -2.00
C ILE A 114 -16.32 16.07 -0.79
N ALA A 115 -17.40 15.34 -1.05
CA ALA A 115 -17.97 14.38 -0.10
C ALA A 115 -17.48 12.97 -0.50
N PRO A 116 -16.48 12.40 0.19
CA PRO A 116 -15.89 11.12 -0.18
C PRO A 116 -16.83 9.95 0.14
N HIS A 117 -16.63 8.82 -0.54
CA HIS A 117 -17.43 7.62 -0.35
C HIS A 117 -16.72 6.69 0.63
N ALA A 118 -17.36 6.36 1.75
CA ALA A 118 -16.82 5.38 2.67
C ALA A 118 -16.74 3.99 2.00
N THR A 119 -15.66 3.27 2.28
CA THR A 119 -15.50 1.87 1.88
C THR A 119 -16.35 1.00 2.78
N ASN A 120 -17.23 0.20 2.17
CA ASN A 120 -18.17 -0.64 2.90
C ASN A 120 -17.46 -1.93 3.37
N THR A 121 -16.87 -1.88 4.57
CA THR A 121 -16.32 -3.06 5.26
C THR A 121 -16.91 -3.15 6.67
N GLU A 122 -17.03 -4.36 7.22
CA GLU A 122 -17.52 -4.56 8.60
C GLU A 122 -16.76 -3.71 9.63
N ARG A 123 -15.47 -3.45 9.38
CA ARG A 123 -14.61 -2.61 10.22
C ARG A 123 -15.05 -1.13 10.21
N TYR A 124 -15.41 -0.58 9.05
CA TYR A 124 -15.76 0.83 8.90
C TYR A 124 -17.25 1.12 9.14
N ASP A 125 -18.13 0.13 8.92
CA ASP A 125 -19.56 0.25 9.23
C ASP A 125 -19.84 0.49 10.72
N ALA A 126 -18.99 -0.06 11.59
CA ALA A 126 -19.10 0.11 13.05
C ALA A 126 -18.70 1.52 13.52
N SER A 127 -17.81 2.20 12.80
CA SER A 127 -17.32 3.54 13.16
C SER A 127 -18.20 4.67 12.60
N TRP A 128 -18.83 4.45 11.45
CA TRP A 128 -19.68 5.47 10.82
C TRP A 128 -21.06 5.60 11.50
N LYS A 129 -21.63 4.49 11.99
CA LYS A 129 -22.95 4.47 12.64
C LYS A 129 -23.00 5.10 14.04
N SER A 130 -21.85 5.47 14.62
CA SER A 130 -21.77 6.11 15.94
C SER A 130 -21.63 7.64 15.88
N SER A 131 -21.58 8.24 14.67
CA SER A 131 -21.40 9.68 14.46
C SER A 131 -22.62 10.39 13.84
N LEU A 132 -23.79 9.76 13.87
CA LEU A 132 -25.12 10.34 13.58
C LEU A 132 -26.06 10.09 14.76
#